data_AF-A0A060BZS5-F1
#
_entry.id   AF-A0A060BZS5-F1
#
_cell.length_a   1.000
_cell.length_b   1.000
_cell.length_c   1.000
_cell.angle_alpha   90.00
_cell.angle_beta   90.00
_cell.angle_gamma   90.00
#
_symmetry.space_group_name_H-M   'P 1'
#
loop_
_entity.id
_entity.type
_entity.pdbx_description
1 polymer ?
#
loop_
_entity_poly.entity_id
_entity_poly.type
_entity_poly.pdbx_seq_one_letter_code
_entity_poly.pdbx_strand_id
1 'polypeptide(L)'
;KLAKIVRRERIDTIVANTGRDIRISGLVALLHRSLRVVGLYQVDRPMRNKWNYRLTFNHFADALVVNSQSTRRTILASSPWLIEERIHVIPHGMDPAPYLSPPDPAVKASFGLPEGAFVLGFVGRLSGQKGISPLLAAMETLAGRHEHAHLVIAGIGTLEAKIRKFAAEKIWRIAS
;
A
#
# COMPACT_ATOMS: atom_id res chain seq x y z
N LYS A 1 -15.42 17.10 21.57
CA LYS A 1 -15.62 17.69 20.23
C LYS A 1 -16.30 16.70 19.27
N LEU A 2 -15.77 15.49 19.06
CA LEU A 2 -16.36 14.48 18.16
C LEU A 2 -17.82 14.14 18.46
N ALA A 3 -18.19 13.84 19.72
CA ALA A 3 -19.58 13.53 20.08
C ALA A 3 -20.59 14.65 19.73
N LYS A 4 -20.17 15.93 19.80
CA LYS A 4 -21.01 17.07 19.40
C LYS A 4 -21.26 17.06 17.89
N ILE A 5 -20.25 16.69 17.09
CA ILE A 5 -20.37 16.56 15.63
C ILE A 5 -21.29 15.40 15.29
N VAL A 6 -21.08 14.23 15.91
CA VAL A 6 -21.94 13.04 15.70
C VAL A 6 -23.41 13.38 15.93
N ARG A 7 -23.73 14.09 17.02
CA ARG A 7 -25.10 14.50 17.31
C ARG A 7 -25.63 15.54 16.32
N ARG A 8 -24.83 16.56 15.99
CA ARG A 8 -25.25 17.69 15.15
C ARG A 8 -25.50 17.24 13.70
N GLU A 9 -24.58 16.46 13.15
CA GLU A 9 -24.63 15.99 11.75
C GLU A 9 -25.37 14.66 11.60
N ARG A 10 -25.86 14.07 12.70
CA ARG A 10 -26.55 12.76 12.71
C ARG A 10 -25.73 11.65 12.06
N ILE A 11 -24.45 11.57 12.39
CA ILE A 11 -23.55 10.54 11.88
C ILE A 11 -23.97 9.16 12.42
N ASP A 12 -24.19 8.21 11.51
CA ASP A 12 -24.45 6.80 11.85
C ASP A 12 -23.20 5.92 11.84
N THR A 13 -22.16 6.27 11.08
CA THR A 13 -20.96 5.45 10.90
C THR A 13 -19.70 6.31 10.87
N ILE A 14 -18.65 5.87 11.57
CA ILE A 14 -17.30 6.45 11.51
C ILE A 14 -16.34 5.42 10.97
N VAL A 15 -15.59 5.81 9.94
CA VAL A 15 -14.46 5.05 9.41
C VAL A 15 -13.17 5.63 10.00
N ALA A 16 -12.41 4.80 10.71
CA ALA A 16 -11.26 5.21 11.50
C ALA A 16 -9.96 4.60 10.98
N ASN A 17 -8.96 5.44 10.68
CA ASN A 17 -7.70 5.02 10.07
C ASN A 17 -6.63 4.56 11.07
N THR A 18 -6.68 5.06 12.31
CA THR A 18 -5.68 4.73 13.33
C THR A 18 -6.31 4.07 14.53
N GLY A 19 -5.51 3.30 15.28
CA GLY A 19 -5.97 2.74 16.54
C GLY A 19 -6.42 3.78 17.56
N ARG A 20 -5.88 5.01 17.49
CA ARG A 20 -6.35 6.12 18.34
C ARG A 20 -7.76 6.55 17.93
N ASP A 21 -8.00 6.70 16.63
CA ASP A 21 -9.29 7.11 16.08
C ASP A 21 -10.37 6.08 16.37
N ILE A 22 -10.04 4.78 16.27
CA ILE A 22 -10.94 3.69 16.64
C ILE A 22 -11.35 3.82 18.11
N ARG A 23 -10.38 4.00 19.03
CA ARG A 23 -10.70 4.14 20.47
C ARG A 23 -11.56 5.37 20.76
N ILE A 24 -11.22 6.52 20.18
CA ILE A 24 -11.99 7.75 20.38
C ILE A 24 -13.42 7.58 19.84
N SER A 25 -13.56 6.98 18.66
CA SER A 25 -14.86 6.74 18.04
C SER A 25 -15.69 5.72 18.83
N GLY A 26 -15.06 4.65 19.30
CA GLY A 26 -15.72 3.64 20.14
C GLY A 26 -16.21 4.21 21.47
N LEU A 27 -15.42 5.08 22.13
CA LEU A 27 -15.88 5.79 23.33
C LEU A 27 -17.09 6.69 23.04
N VAL A 28 -17.14 7.34 21.86
CA VAL A 28 -18.31 8.13 21.46
C VAL A 28 -19.51 7.21 21.17
N ALA A 29 -19.29 6.03 20.59
CA ALA A 29 -20.34 5.04 20.34
C ALA A 29 -20.99 4.51 21.64
N LEU A 30 -20.25 4.48 22.76
CA LEU A 30 -20.84 4.17 24.07
C LEU A 30 -21.93 5.17 24.49
N LEU A 31 -21.80 6.43 24.08
CA LEU A 31 -22.79 7.50 24.35
C LEU A 31 -23.87 7.59 23.26
N HIS A 32 -23.61 7.00 22.09
CA HIS A 32 -24.44 7.07 20.90
C HIS A 32 -24.58 5.67 20.31
N ARG A 33 -25.44 4.83 20.91
CA ARG A 33 -25.53 3.40 20.57
C ARG A 33 -25.87 3.07 19.12
N SER A 34 -26.42 4.03 18.36
CA SER A 34 -26.67 3.87 16.92
C SER A 34 -25.41 4.06 16.06
N LEU A 35 -24.33 4.60 16.62
CA LEU A 35 -23.08 4.87 15.93
C LEU A 35 -22.28 3.58 15.72
N ARG A 36 -21.90 3.30 14.47
CA ARG A 36 -21.00 2.21 14.09
C ARG A 36 -19.59 2.70 13.87
N VAL A 37 -18.62 1.90 14.29
CA VAL A 37 -17.19 2.20 14.14
C VAL A 37 -16.53 1.13 13.29
N VAL A 38 -16.04 1.54 12.12
CA VAL A 38 -15.30 0.68 11.19
C VAL A 38 -13.83 1.06 11.24
N GLY A 39 -12.97 0.16 11.70
CA GLY A 39 -11.53 0.36 11.69
C GLY A 39 -10.91 -0.03 10.36
N LEU A 40 -9.93 0.74 9.86
CA LEU A 40 -9.12 0.36 8.71
C LEU A 40 -7.77 -0.19 9.16
N TYR A 41 -7.37 -1.33 8.60
CA TYR A 41 -6.04 -1.91 8.76
C TYR A 41 -5.46 -2.25 7.39
N GLN A 42 -4.71 -1.31 6.83
CA GLN A 42 -4.25 -1.34 5.42
C GLN A 42 -2.76 -1.67 5.28
N VAL A 43 -2.15 -2.21 6.33
CA VAL A 43 -0.72 -2.50 6.36
C VAL A 43 -0.54 -4.00 6.50
N ASP A 44 0.13 -4.64 5.55
CA ASP A 44 0.46 -6.06 5.65
C ASP A 44 1.62 -6.29 6.62
N ARG A 45 1.32 -6.18 7.92
CA ARG A 45 2.25 -6.42 9.02
C ARG A 45 1.54 -7.15 10.15
N PRO A 46 2.26 -8.01 10.90
CA PRO A 46 1.73 -8.65 12.08
C PRO A 46 1.18 -7.63 13.07
N MET A 47 -0.01 -7.91 13.60
CA MET A 47 -0.60 -7.06 14.62
C MET A 47 -0.07 -7.45 16.00
N ARG A 48 0.17 -6.44 16.84
CA ARG A 48 0.75 -6.63 18.17
C ARG A 48 -0.27 -7.26 19.11
N ASN A 49 0.11 -8.34 19.80
CA ASN A 49 -0.69 -8.93 20.87
C ASN A 49 -0.51 -8.15 22.19
N LYS A 50 -1.17 -7.00 22.31
CA LYS A 50 -1.22 -6.19 23.55
C LYS A 50 -2.67 -5.98 23.97
N TRP A 51 -2.92 -5.85 25.28
CA TRP A 51 -4.27 -5.66 25.83
C TRP A 51 -5.00 -4.47 25.18
N ASN A 52 -4.31 -3.36 24.95
CA ASN A 52 -4.89 -2.17 24.34
C ASN A 52 -5.26 -2.37 22.87
N TYR A 53 -4.57 -3.26 22.14
CA TYR A 53 -4.94 -3.67 20.79
C TYR A 53 -6.22 -4.52 20.82
N ARG A 54 -6.30 -5.48 21.74
CA ARG A 54 -7.52 -6.29 21.95
C ARG A 54 -8.74 -5.41 22.22
N LEU A 55 -8.61 -4.44 23.13
CA LEU A 55 -9.67 -3.46 23.39
C LEU A 55 -10.01 -2.63 22.14
N THR A 56 -8.99 -2.13 21.43
CA THR A 56 -9.20 -1.30 20.23
C THR A 56 -9.99 -2.05 19.17
N PHE A 57 -9.61 -3.27 18.80
CA PHE A 57 -10.18 -3.94 17.64
C PHE A 57 -11.38 -4.85 17.95
N ASN A 58 -11.56 -5.32 19.19
CA ASN A 58 -12.71 -6.17 19.53
C ASN A 58 -13.85 -5.41 20.23
N HIS A 59 -13.53 -4.34 20.97
CA HIS A 59 -14.52 -3.63 21.79
C HIS A 59 -14.89 -2.25 21.24
N PHE A 60 -13.95 -1.55 20.58
CA PHE A 60 -14.20 -0.22 20.04
C PHE A 60 -14.49 -0.19 18.53
N ALA A 61 -14.30 -1.31 17.83
CA ALA A 61 -14.66 -1.46 16.42
C ALA A 61 -15.79 -2.50 16.28
N ASP A 62 -16.82 -2.13 15.51
CA ASP A 62 -17.86 -3.05 15.06
C ASP A 62 -17.35 -3.95 13.93
N ALA A 63 -16.51 -3.39 13.05
CA ALA A 63 -15.92 -4.08 11.92
C ALA A 63 -14.50 -3.58 11.65
N LEU A 64 -13.69 -4.44 11.02
CA LEU A 64 -12.36 -4.13 10.53
C LEU A 64 -12.31 -4.36 9.03
N VAL A 65 -11.84 -3.37 8.28
CA VAL A 65 -11.60 -3.48 6.84
C VAL A 65 -10.11 -3.56 6.56
N VAL A 66 -9.72 -4.57 5.78
CA VAL A 66 -8.36 -4.75 5.26
C VAL A 66 -8.36 -4.68 3.73
N ASN A 67 -7.23 -4.33 3.15
CA ASN A 67 -7.11 -4.11 1.70
C ASN A 67 -6.83 -5.37 0.88
N SER A 68 -6.46 -6.48 1.50
CA SER A 68 -6.11 -7.71 0.77
C SER A 68 -6.32 -8.98 1.60
N GLN A 69 -6.46 -10.11 0.91
CA GLN A 69 -6.48 -11.44 1.55
C GLN A 69 -5.14 -11.75 2.24
N SER A 70 -4.01 -11.24 1.71
CA SER A 70 -2.70 -11.37 2.36
C SER A 70 -2.72 -10.72 3.73
N THR A 71 -3.16 -9.47 3.81
CA THR A 71 -3.27 -8.74 5.08
C THR A 71 -4.21 -9.44 6.05
N ARG A 72 -5.37 -9.95 5.59
CA ARG A 72 -6.29 -10.74 6.41
C ARG A 72 -5.59 -11.95 7.04
N ARG A 73 -4.86 -12.73 6.24
CA ARG A 73 -4.11 -13.90 6.71
C ARG A 73 -3.02 -13.50 7.71
N THR A 74 -2.26 -12.45 7.42
CA THR A 74 -1.19 -11.95 8.30
C THR A 74 -1.73 -11.53 9.67
N ILE A 75 -2.84 -10.78 9.73
CA ILE A 75 -3.39 -10.35 11.02
C ILE A 75 -4.04 -11.49 11.79
N LEU A 76 -4.75 -12.41 11.12
CA LEU A 76 -5.35 -13.57 11.79
C LEU A 76 -4.28 -14.51 12.36
N ALA A 77 -3.21 -14.78 11.60
CA ALA A 77 -2.10 -15.61 12.05
C ALA A 77 -1.36 -15.00 13.26
N SER A 78 -1.22 -13.67 13.30
CA SER A 78 -0.49 -12.98 14.38
C SER A 78 -1.37 -12.56 15.56
N SER A 79 -2.69 -12.52 15.39
CA SER A 79 -3.66 -12.04 16.38
C SER A 79 -4.87 -12.97 16.45
N PRO A 80 -4.74 -14.17 17.03
CA PRO A 80 -5.83 -15.15 17.16
C PRO A 80 -6.97 -14.67 18.09
N TRP A 81 -6.78 -13.52 18.74
CA TRP A 81 -7.78 -12.87 19.58
C TRP A 81 -8.72 -11.97 18.78
N LEU A 82 -8.47 -11.72 17.49
CA LEU A 82 -9.40 -11.01 16.62
C LEU A 82 -10.66 -11.84 16.35
N ILE A 83 -11.78 -11.16 16.18
CA ILE A 83 -13.04 -11.77 15.76
C ILE A 83 -13.05 -11.82 14.23
N GLU A 84 -12.82 -12.99 13.67
CA GLU A 84 -12.62 -13.18 12.22
C GLU A 84 -13.83 -12.72 11.39
N GLU A 85 -15.04 -12.92 11.91
CA GLU A 85 -16.32 -12.60 11.26
C GLU A 85 -16.50 -11.09 11.07
N ARG A 86 -15.76 -10.27 11.83
CA ARG A 86 -15.77 -8.81 11.72
C ARG A 86 -14.73 -8.27 10.75
N ILE A 87 -13.93 -9.13 10.12
CA ILE A 87 -12.84 -8.72 9.23
C ILE A 87 -13.28 -8.87 7.77
N HIS A 88 -13.39 -7.73 7.09
CA HIS A 88 -13.82 -7.65 5.71
C HIS A 88 -12.65 -7.24 4.80
N VAL A 89 -12.51 -7.91 3.66
CA VAL A 89 -11.50 -7.55 2.65
C VAL A 89 -12.15 -6.64 1.61
N ILE A 90 -11.70 -5.39 1.54
CA ILE A 90 -12.12 -4.43 0.54
C ILE A 90 -10.86 -3.87 -0.14
N PRO A 91 -10.51 -4.36 -1.34
CA PRO A 91 -9.39 -3.82 -2.11
C PRO A 91 -9.59 -2.35 -2.45
N HIS A 92 -8.49 -1.61 -2.58
CA HIS A 92 -8.56 -0.26 -3.13
C HIS A 92 -8.92 -0.33 -4.61
N GLY A 93 -9.99 0.37 -4.99
CA GLY A 93 -10.31 0.60 -6.40
C GLY A 93 -9.32 1.59 -7.02
N MET A 94 -9.09 1.43 -8.32
CA MET A 94 -8.46 2.45 -9.15
C MET A 94 -9.35 2.70 -10.38
N ASP A 95 -9.41 3.94 -10.85
CA ASP A 95 -10.08 4.25 -12.11
C ASP A 95 -9.21 3.75 -13.27
N PRO A 96 -9.68 2.80 -14.09
CA PRO A 96 -8.90 2.29 -15.21
C PRO A 96 -8.89 3.24 -16.41
N ALA A 97 -9.82 4.19 -16.51
CA ALA A 97 -10.04 4.96 -17.74
C ALA A 97 -8.76 5.63 -18.31
N PRO A 98 -7.87 6.24 -17.50
CA PRO A 98 -6.63 6.83 -18.00
C PRO A 98 -5.62 5.83 -18.58
N TYR A 99 -5.76 4.53 -18.28
CA TYR A 99 -4.80 3.47 -18.61
C TYR A 99 -5.25 2.52 -19.72
N LEU A 100 -6.47 2.72 -20.25
CA LEU A 100 -7.04 1.87 -21.31
C LEU A 100 -6.62 2.30 -22.72
N SER A 101 -6.06 3.51 -22.86
CA SER A 101 -5.58 3.98 -24.16
C SER A 101 -4.30 3.24 -24.56
N PRO A 102 -4.09 2.96 -25.86
CA PRO A 102 -2.81 2.45 -26.35
C PRO A 102 -1.65 3.36 -25.90
N PRO A 103 -0.52 2.78 -25.47
CA PRO A 103 0.63 3.57 -25.08
C PRO A 103 1.15 4.39 -26.26
N ASP A 104 1.43 5.68 -26.04
CA ASP A 104 2.03 6.55 -27.04
C ASP A 104 3.47 6.06 -27.36
N PRO A 105 3.76 5.70 -28.64
CA PRO A 105 5.09 5.28 -29.05
C PRO A 105 6.19 6.31 -28.74
N ALA A 106 5.85 7.60 -28.72
CA ALA A 106 6.79 8.68 -28.45
C ALA A 106 7.32 8.65 -27.00
N VAL A 107 6.62 7.98 -26.07
CA VAL A 107 7.05 7.89 -24.66
C VAL A 107 8.38 7.15 -24.52
N LYS A 108 8.61 6.10 -25.32
CA LYS A 108 9.91 5.41 -25.30
C LYS A 108 11.03 6.34 -25.78
N ALA A 109 10.76 7.09 -26.86
CA ALA A 109 11.69 8.06 -27.40
C ALA A 109 12.00 9.19 -26.41
N SER A 110 11.01 9.65 -25.62
CA SER A 110 11.25 10.69 -24.59
C SER A 110 12.18 10.21 -23.46
N PHE A 111 12.28 8.89 -23.25
CA PHE A 111 13.27 8.30 -22.34
C PHE A 111 14.60 7.94 -23.02
N GLY A 112 14.77 8.29 -24.30
CA GLY A 112 15.95 7.97 -25.09
C GLY A 112 16.11 6.48 -25.39
N LEU A 113 15.01 5.72 -25.37
CA LEU A 113 15.01 4.28 -25.63
C LEU A 113 14.84 4.00 -27.14
N PRO A 114 15.55 3.01 -27.70
CA PRO A 114 15.43 2.67 -29.10
C PRO A 114 14.05 2.07 -29.42
N GLU A 115 13.67 2.17 -30.70
CA GLU A 115 12.50 1.46 -31.21
C GLU A 115 12.69 -0.04 -31.00
N GLY A 116 11.63 -0.74 -30.55
CA GLY A 116 11.71 -2.16 -30.21
C GLY A 116 12.38 -2.50 -28.86
N ALA A 117 12.83 -1.50 -28.08
CA ALA A 117 13.41 -1.74 -26.76
C ALA A 117 12.52 -2.61 -25.87
N PHE A 118 13.13 -3.60 -25.22
CA PHE A 118 12.50 -4.39 -24.18
C PHE A 118 12.64 -3.66 -22.85
N VAL A 119 11.55 -3.10 -22.33
CA VAL A 119 11.60 -2.17 -21.18
C VAL A 119 10.98 -2.82 -19.95
N LEU A 120 11.74 -2.89 -18.87
CA LEU A 120 11.26 -3.16 -17.54
C LEU A 120 10.98 -1.82 -16.85
N GLY A 121 9.74 -1.63 -16.39
CA GLY A 121 9.34 -0.44 -15.64
C GLY A 121 9.18 -0.75 -14.16
N PHE A 122 9.69 0.12 -13.29
CA PHE A 122 9.38 0.14 -11.87
C PHE A 122 8.83 1.52 -11.48
N VAL A 123 7.71 1.53 -10.77
CA VAL A 123 7.13 2.75 -10.21
C VAL A 123 6.83 2.54 -8.73
N GLY A 124 7.42 3.37 -7.87
CA GLY A 124 7.15 3.33 -6.44
C GLY A 124 8.27 3.87 -5.57
N ARG A 125 8.08 3.80 -4.25
CA ARG A 125 9.10 4.24 -3.29
C ARG A 125 10.39 3.41 -3.44
N LEU A 126 11.54 4.06 -3.52
CA LEU A 126 12.84 3.38 -3.63
C LEU A 126 13.31 2.90 -2.25
N SER A 127 12.66 1.85 -1.74
CA SER A 127 12.94 1.27 -0.42
C SER A 127 13.11 -0.24 -0.50
N GLY A 128 13.73 -0.83 0.53
CA GLY A 128 13.96 -2.28 0.58
C GLY A 128 12.66 -3.08 0.46
N GLN A 129 11.57 -2.60 1.06
CA GLN A 129 10.26 -3.26 1.01
C GLN A 129 9.64 -3.30 -0.39
N LYS A 130 10.14 -2.50 -1.35
CA LYS A 130 9.65 -2.48 -2.73
C LYS A 130 10.47 -3.34 -3.68
N GLY A 131 11.39 -4.15 -3.15
CA GLY A 131 12.07 -5.16 -3.96
C GLY A 131 13.10 -4.61 -4.95
N ILE A 132 13.61 -3.39 -4.71
CA ILE A 132 14.63 -2.76 -5.59
C ILE A 132 15.87 -3.64 -5.74
N SER A 133 16.39 -4.22 -4.66
CA SER A 133 17.61 -5.04 -4.75
C SER A 133 17.41 -6.29 -5.62
N PRO A 134 16.34 -7.09 -5.43
CA PRO A 134 15.98 -8.16 -6.36
C PRO A 134 15.80 -7.69 -7.82
N LEU A 135 15.17 -6.53 -8.05
CA LEU A 135 14.97 -5.98 -9.39
C LEU A 135 16.30 -5.71 -10.10
N LEU A 136 17.28 -5.10 -9.41
CA LEU A 136 18.59 -4.81 -9.98
C LEU A 136 19.34 -6.12 -10.33
N ALA A 137 19.30 -7.13 -9.46
CA ALA A 137 19.90 -8.44 -9.73
C ALA A 137 19.24 -9.17 -10.92
N ALA A 138 17.91 -9.08 -11.02
CA ALA A 138 17.18 -9.63 -12.17
C ALA A 138 17.58 -8.92 -13.47
N MET A 139 17.78 -7.60 -13.43
CA MET A 139 18.23 -6.82 -14.58
C MET A 139 19.63 -7.23 -15.05
N GLU A 140 20.57 -7.52 -14.13
CA GLU A 140 21.89 -8.03 -14.51
C GLU A 140 21.81 -9.36 -15.27
N THR A 141 20.96 -10.26 -14.80
CA THR A 141 20.74 -11.56 -15.44
C THR A 141 20.12 -11.39 -16.82
N LEU A 142 19.18 -10.46 -16.95
CA LEU A 142 18.47 -10.17 -18.20
C LEU A 142 19.39 -9.53 -19.24
N ALA A 143 20.21 -8.56 -18.83
CA ALA A 143 21.16 -7.89 -19.71
C ALA A 143 22.20 -8.87 -20.31
N GLY A 144 22.52 -9.96 -19.60
CA GLY A 144 23.38 -11.02 -20.14
C GLY A 144 22.71 -11.89 -21.21
N ARG A 145 21.39 -11.80 -21.39
CA ARG A 145 20.59 -12.61 -22.34
C ARG A 145 19.92 -11.78 -23.43
N HIS A 146 19.72 -10.49 -23.20
CA HIS A 146 19.04 -9.57 -24.10
C HIS A 146 19.84 -8.27 -24.19
N GLU A 147 20.48 -8.06 -25.34
CA GLU A 147 21.33 -6.89 -25.60
C GLU A 147 20.56 -5.56 -25.58
N HIS A 148 19.23 -5.61 -25.77
CA HIS A 148 18.34 -4.44 -25.81
C HIS A 148 17.35 -4.36 -24.62
N ALA A 149 17.69 -4.98 -23.49
CA ALA A 149 16.90 -4.83 -22.28
C ALA A 149 17.20 -3.48 -21.61
N HIS A 150 16.17 -2.74 -21.19
CA HIS A 150 16.30 -1.46 -20.49
C HIS A 150 15.48 -1.46 -19.19
N LEU A 151 15.95 -0.73 -18.18
CA LEU A 151 15.26 -0.56 -16.90
C LEU A 151 14.93 0.91 -16.66
N VAL A 152 13.65 1.24 -16.53
CA VAL A 152 13.14 2.57 -16.17
C VAL A 152 12.59 2.52 -14.75
N ILE A 153 13.09 3.39 -13.88
CA ILE A 153 12.71 3.45 -12.46
C ILE A 153 12.17 4.85 -12.16
N ALA A 154 10.90 4.95 -11.78
CA ALA A 154 10.28 6.19 -11.33
C ALA A 154 9.95 6.12 -9.83
N GLY A 155 10.49 7.08 -9.08
CA GLY A 155 10.22 7.22 -7.66
C GLY A 155 11.39 7.79 -6.87
N ILE A 156 11.18 7.96 -5.57
CA ILE A 156 12.16 8.52 -4.63
C ILE A 156 12.31 7.62 -3.40
N GLY A 157 13.47 7.64 -2.75
CA GLY A 157 13.68 6.92 -1.51
C GLY A 157 15.13 6.63 -1.13
N THR A 158 15.30 5.90 -0.04
CA THR A 158 16.60 5.65 0.60
C THR A 158 17.57 4.82 -0.25
N LEU A 159 17.08 4.15 -1.30
CA LEU A 159 17.91 3.33 -2.19
C LEU A 159 18.37 4.04 -3.47
N GLU A 160 18.12 5.34 -3.62
CA GLU A 160 18.55 6.13 -4.78
C GLU A 160 20.04 5.99 -5.09
N ALA A 161 20.91 6.15 -4.09
CA ALA A 161 22.35 6.04 -4.28
C ALA A 161 22.78 4.66 -4.82
N LYS A 162 22.12 3.59 -4.34
CA LYS A 162 22.35 2.22 -4.82
C LYS A 162 21.95 2.06 -6.28
N ILE A 163 20.79 2.61 -6.66
CA ILE A 163 20.29 2.58 -8.04
C ILE A 163 21.23 3.38 -8.96
N ARG A 164 21.69 4.56 -8.54
CA ARG A 164 22.63 5.38 -9.32
C ARG A 164 23.97 4.68 -9.52
N LYS A 165 24.49 4.02 -8.49
CA LYS A 165 25.72 3.21 -8.60
C LYS A 165 25.56 2.09 -9.62
N PHE A 166 24.45 1.34 -9.53
CA PHE A 166 24.11 0.29 -10.48
C PHE A 166 24.06 0.80 -11.93
N ALA A 167 23.47 1.98 -12.13
CA ALA A 167 23.35 2.58 -13.46
C ALA A 167 24.66 3.17 -14.00
N ALA A 168 25.62 3.51 -13.15
CA ALA A 168 26.93 4.04 -13.58
C ALA A 168 27.89 2.92 -13.99
N GLU A 169 27.79 1.74 -13.37
CA GLU A 169 28.70 0.60 -13.59
C GLU A 169 28.45 -0.12 -14.92
N LYS A 170 27.29 0.10 -15.53
CA LYS A 170 26.87 -0.47 -16.81
C LYS A 170 26.02 0.59 -17.49
N ILE A 171 26.24 0.88 -18.77
CA ILE A 171 25.69 2.01 -19.53
C ILE A 171 24.15 2.06 -19.48
N TRP A 172 23.58 2.49 -18.36
CA TRP A 172 22.15 2.56 -18.10
C TRP A 172 21.79 4.01 -17.81
N ARG A 173 20.83 4.56 -18.54
CA ARG A 173 20.32 5.91 -18.28
C ARG A 173 19.16 5.84 -17.29
N ILE A 174 19.32 6.49 -16.14
CA ILE A 174 18.21 6.75 -15.23
C ILE A 174 17.48 7.98 -15.76
N ALA A 175 16.21 7.82 -16.15
CA ALA A 175 15.33 8.94 -16.35
C ALA A 175 14.95 9.53 -14.98
N SER A 176 15.38 10.77 -14.73
CA SER A 176 15.06 11.55 -13.53
C SER A 176 13.75 12.30 -13.69
#